data_AF-A0A5Q0NVC7-F1
#
_entry.id   AF-A0A5Q0NVC7-F1
#
_cell.length_a   1.000
_cell.length_b   1.000
_cell.length_c   1.000
_cell.angle_alpha   90.00
_cell.angle_beta   90.00
_cell.angle_gamma   90.00
#
_symmetry.space_group_name_H-M   'P 1'
#
loop_
_entity.id
_entity.type
_entity.pdbx_description
1 polymer ?
#
loop_
_entity_poly.entity_id
_entity_poly.type
_entity_poly.pdbx_seq_one_letter_code
_entity_poly.pdbx_strand_id
1 'polypeptide(L)'
;MEAYGDVTTDGDLSILADLRRQWGATAHASLTDLAGAPAIEVEYDGATVLDARDAASEVTVLLRPTQPGAIVRFTNLAATAGLTVYSSARHGMPSTTKIELDSSVQGLVEIWDDPEATPKTTLLVAEGSHAKVVHRQGHLLIAADSFPKSATLSVGGGVLEISGHLPLVTLMGDCMLTATSGRDAAIAKVVVGSDSQLTFGNEKALNIHKLSATGGARLTLAQFSSSECRLRIREVEPGVTLVARSNTPIVWGIRSASGVLLIGGVNLEVERHGICSGLTGEALGDWKPAIAAAENAVITELEGTFILGSVRGATIAGGSRGYLIAGIAERRFGRDGITQDPLAQSILREFSIPSGLTGRKLLTKFSSVFQLEPSRQHLPGSQMTAWREFNLRRPWRSVQSLFLGAGPSDRDRVNLFLDSELMRELHRLVKEHGAPGASRTKVGWCAYRLRHATTEGRVERLALTGYRTLGYGERPLPSLVTWLALSMLMAGVILGFDPALSKMGFQTFLSETLCRVPGSVEALN
;
A
#
# COMPACT_ATOMS: atom_id res chain seq x y z
N MET A 1 -29.60 1.82 50.40
CA MET A 1 -31.00 2.26 50.59
C MET A 1 -31.49 2.61 49.20
N GLU A 2 -32.32 1.77 48.60
CA GLU A 2 -32.81 1.98 47.23
C GLU A 2 -33.98 2.96 47.27
N ALA A 3 -33.94 4.01 46.45
CA ALA A 3 -35.05 4.92 46.25
C ALA A 3 -35.69 4.58 44.90
N TYR A 4 -36.93 4.06 44.94
CA TYR A 4 -37.75 3.81 43.76
C TYR A 4 -38.71 4.99 43.58
N GLY A 5 -38.83 5.50 42.35
CA GLY A 5 -39.83 6.49 41.98
C GLY A 5 -40.38 6.20 40.59
N ASP A 6 -41.69 5.98 40.49
CA ASP A 6 -42.41 5.95 39.21
C ASP A 6 -42.67 7.39 38.78
N VAL A 7 -42.10 7.79 37.63
CA VAL A 7 -42.29 9.13 37.07
C VAL A 7 -43.20 8.99 35.86
N THR A 8 -44.42 9.48 35.99
CA THR A 8 -45.38 9.59 34.88
C THR A 8 -45.03 10.77 33.99
N THR A 9 -45.49 10.74 32.74
CA THR A 9 -45.07 11.53 31.56
C THR A 9 -45.01 13.07 31.69
N ASP A 10 -45.42 13.66 32.81
CA ASP A 10 -45.41 15.11 33.08
C ASP A 10 -44.71 15.51 34.40
N GLY A 11 -44.02 14.58 35.07
CA GLY A 11 -43.40 14.82 36.38
C GLY A 11 -42.06 15.55 36.34
N ASP A 12 -41.94 16.66 37.08
CA ASP A 12 -40.71 17.44 37.28
C ASP A 12 -39.65 16.59 38.03
N LEU A 13 -38.67 16.05 37.30
CA LEU A 13 -37.59 15.20 37.81
C LEU A 13 -36.64 15.92 38.80
N SER A 14 -36.77 17.24 38.97
CA SER A 14 -36.03 18.02 39.96
C SER A 14 -36.20 17.49 41.40
N ILE A 15 -37.34 16.86 41.70
CA ILE A 15 -37.64 16.29 43.03
C ILE A 15 -36.74 15.09 43.37
N LEU A 16 -36.38 14.25 42.39
CA LEU A 16 -35.46 13.13 42.59
C LEU A 16 -34.00 13.59 42.72
N ALA A 17 -33.64 14.71 42.08
CA ALA A 17 -32.31 15.30 42.20
C ALA A 17 -32.03 15.84 43.62
N ASP A 18 -33.04 16.41 44.27
CA ASP A 18 -32.94 16.93 45.64
C ASP A 18 -32.84 15.81 46.70
N LEU A 19 -33.57 14.70 46.53
CA LEU A 19 -33.46 13.52 47.41
C LEU A 19 -32.05 12.90 47.38
N ARG A 20 -31.35 13.01 46.25
CA ARG A 20 -30.02 12.40 46.09
C ARG A 20 -28.89 13.20 46.73
N ARG A 21 -29.00 14.53 46.79
CA ARG A 21 -28.04 15.39 47.50
C ARG A 21 -27.85 14.99 48.95
N GLN A 22 -28.85 14.34 49.55
CA GLN A 22 -28.80 13.96 50.95
C GLN A 22 -28.17 12.56 51.18
N TRP A 23 -28.36 11.56 50.31
CA TRP A 23 -28.18 10.15 50.72
C TRP A 23 -27.24 9.25 49.90
N GLY A 24 -26.56 9.75 48.86
CA GLY A 24 -25.47 8.98 48.21
C GLY A 24 -25.86 7.62 47.61
N ALA A 25 -27.14 7.40 47.27
CA ALA A 25 -27.67 6.13 46.79
C ALA A 25 -27.67 5.99 45.26
N THR A 26 -27.63 4.74 44.78
CA THR A 26 -28.09 4.33 43.44
C THR A 26 -29.57 4.68 43.31
N ALA A 27 -29.94 5.26 42.18
CA ALA A 27 -31.31 5.65 41.92
C ALA A 27 -31.80 4.98 40.64
N HIS A 28 -33.07 4.56 40.68
CA HIS A 28 -33.77 3.93 39.58
C HIS A 28 -34.87 4.87 39.10
N ALA A 29 -34.89 5.12 37.79
CA ALA A 29 -35.98 5.79 37.12
C ALA A 29 -36.58 4.82 36.10
N SER A 30 -37.89 4.59 36.18
CA SER A 30 -38.66 3.84 35.19
C SER A 30 -39.54 4.82 34.41
N LEU A 31 -39.42 4.82 33.09
CA LEU A 31 -40.30 5.56 32.19
C LEU A 31 -41.31 4.56 31.63
N THR A 32 -42.59 4.75 31.97
CA THR A 32 -43.68 3.88 31.53
C THR A 32 -44.38 4.46 30.32
N ASP A 33 -44.73 3.61 29.35
CA ASP A 33 -45.55 4.00 28.21
C ASP A 33 -46.99 4.32 28.66
N LEU A 34 -47.79 4.87 27.72
CA LEU A 34 -49.21 5.16 27.94
C LEU A 34 -50.06 3.93 28.33
N ALA A 35 -49.55 2.70 28.17
CA ALA A 35 -50.20 1.45 28.54
C ALA A 35 -49.70 0.88 29.89
N GLY A 36 -48.79 1.57 30.58
CA GLY A 36 -48.25 1.19 31.89
C GLY A 36 -47.13 0.13 31.85
N ALA A 37 -46.59 -0.20 30.68
CA ALA A 37 -45.40 -1.05 30.58
C ALA A 37 -44.12 -0.18 30.60
N PRO A 38 -43.02 -0.61 31.26
CA PRO A 38 -41.78 0.16 31.24
C PRO A 38 -41.24 0.23 29.80
N ALA A 39 -41.21 1.44 29.24
CA ALA A 39 -40.66 1.73 27.91
C ALA A 39 -39.13 1.74 27.94
N ILE A 40 -38.55 2.15 29.08
CA ILE A 40 -37.12 2.03 29.38
C ILE A 40 -36.90 2.19 30.89
N GLU A 41 -35.93 1.45 31.42
CA GLU A 41 -35.46 1.58 32.80
C GLU A 41 -34.03 2.15 32.80
N VAL A 42 -33.79 3.12 33.70
CA VAL A 42 -32.50 3.79 33.86
C VAL A 42 -32.01 3.62 35.30
N GLU A 43 -30.91 2.90 35.48
CA GLU A 43 -30.18 2.81 36.75
C GLU A 43 -28.94 3.70 36.65
N TYR A 44 -28.71 4.56 37.64
CA TYR A 44 -27.58 5.49 37.57
C TYR A 44 -26.84 5.66 38.90
N ASP A 45 -25.50 5.63 38.84
CA ASP A 45 -24.57 5.89 39.93
C ASP A 45 -23.61 7.04 39.55
N GLY A 46 -23.58 8.10 40.36
CA GLY A 46 -22.72 9.26 40.11
C GLY A 46 -23.10 10.16 38.92
N ALA A 47 -24.30 10.04 38.35
CA ALA A 47 -24.85 10.93 37.31
C ALA A 47 -26.25 11.42 37.63
N THR A 48 -26.60 12.67 37.35
CA THR A 48 -27.97 13.20 37.55
C THR A 48 -28.72 13.18 36.22
N VAL A 49 -29.95 12.64 36.22
CA VAL A 49 -30.90 12.80 35.11
C VAL A 49 -31.58 14.16 35.29
N LEU A 50 -31.42 15.05 34.32
CA LEU A 50 -31.93 16.42 34.39
C LEU A 50 -33.31 16.59 33.74
N ASP A 51 -33.59 15.82 32.69
CA ASP A 51 -34.85 15.79 31.98
C ASP A 51 -35.00 14.39 31.34
N ALA A 52 -36.22 13.86 31.33
CA ALA A 52 -36.58 12.66 30.60
C ALA A 52 -37.97 12.82 30.00
N ARG A 53 -38.07 12.70 28.68
CA ARG A 53 -39.34 12.87 27.95
C ARG A 53 -39.62 11.61 27.15
N ASP A 54 -40.84 11.09 27.29
CA ASP A 54 -41.38 10.03 26.45
C ASP A 54 -42.35 10.66 25.44
N ALA A 55 -41.91 10.78 24.18
CA ALA A 55 -42.84 10.87 23.07
C ALA A 55 -43.06 9.43 22.58
N ALA A 56 -44.26 9.06 22.15
CA ALA A 56 -44.73 7.68 21.90
C ALA A 56 -43.81 6.66 21.17
N SER A 57 -42.63 7.07 20.66
CA SER A 57 -41.57 6.22 20.11
C SER A 57 -40.13 6.69 20.39
N GLU A 58 -39.90 7.77 21.16
CA GLU A 58 -38.60 8.40 21.36
C GLU A 58 -38.43 8.90 22.81
N VAL A 59 -37.40 8.39 23.48
CA VAL A 59 -37.02 8.78 24.84
C VAL A 59 -35.79 9.67 24.80
N THR A 60 -35.86 10.87 25.38
CA THR A 60 -34.68 11.74 25.54
C THR A 60 -34.23 11.75 27.00
N VAL A 61 -32.93 11.56 27.27
CA VAL A 61 -32.34 11.58 28.62
C VAL A 61 -31.18 12.56 28.67
N LEU A 62 -31.28 13.57 29.54
CA LEU A 62 -30.18 14.53 29.77
C LEU A 62 -29.36 14.12 31.01
N LEU A 63 -28.12 13.69 30.79
CA LEU A 63 -27.18 13.23 31.80
C LEU A 63 -26.14 14.29 32.17
N ARG A 64 -25.99 14.52 33.47
CA ARG A 64 -24.89 15.31 34.04
C ARG A 64 -24.10 14.46 35.05
N PRO A 65 -22.91 13.93 34.71
CA PRO A 65 -22.05 13.23 35.66
C PRO A 65 -21.66 14.18 36.80
N THR A 66 -21.76 13.71 38.03
CA THR A 66 -21.40 14.44 39.26
C THR A 66 -20.05 14.00 39.81
N GLN A 67 -19.52 12.87 39.33
CA GLN A 67 -18.19 12.34 39.68
C GLN A 67 -17.54 11.61 38.49
N PRO A 68 -16.21 11.48 38.46
CA PRO A 68 -15.52 10.64 37.47
C PRO A 68 -15.96 9.17 37.59
N GLY A 69 -16.18 8.50 36.46
CA GLY A 69 -16.58 7.09 36.44
C GLY A 69 -18.06 6.86 36.69
N ALA A 70 -18.91 7.88 36.50
CA ALA A 70 -20.36 7.74 36.61
C ALA A 70 -20.87 6.62 35.70
N ILE A 71 -21.75 5.76 36.23
CA ILE A 71 -22.32 4.61 35.52
C ILE A 71 -23.80 4.88 35.28
N VAL A 72 -24.26 4.69 34.05
CA VAL A 72 -25.68 4.76 33.66
C VAL A 72 -26.01 3.50 32.88
N ARG A 73 -26.93 2.70 33.39
CA ARG A 73 -27.39 1.46 32.79
C ARG A 73 -28.80 1.63 32.25
N PHE A 74 -29.01 1.20 31.02
CA PHE A 74 -30.30 1.19 30.34
C PHE A 74 -30.77 -0.25 30.11
N THR A 75 -32.02 -0.53 30.46
CA THR A 75 -32.71 -1.83 30.26
C THR A 75 -34.05 -1.63 29.57
N ASN A 76 -34.52 -2.67 28.87
CA ASN A 76 -35.87 -2.76 28.27
C ASN A 76 -36.23 -1.76 27.14
N LEU A 77 -35.28 -1.39 26.26
CA LEU A 77 -35.61 -0.56 25.08
C LEU A 77 -36.12 -1.42 23.90
N ALA A 78 -37.37 -1.22 23.49
CA ALA A 78 -37.98 -1.91 22.35
C ALA A 78 -37.28 -1.60 21.00
N ALA A 79 -37.33 -2.55 20.06
CA ALA A 79 -36.68 -2.43 18.74
C ALA A 79 -37.16 -1.24 17.89
N THR A 80 -38.39 -0.77 18.11
CA THR A 80 -39.00 0.37 17.39
C THR A 80 -38.78 1.71 18.08
N ALA A 81 -38.21 1.71 19.29
CA ALA A 81 -38.01 2.92 20.09
C ALA A 81 -36.62 3.53 19.84
N GLY A 82 -36.54 4.85 19.91
CA GLY A 82 -35.30 5.63 19.94
C GLY A 82 -34.97 6.09 21.36
N LEU A 83 -33.69 6.09 21.72
CA LEU A 83 -33.17 6.66 22.95
C LEU A 83 -32.09 7.70 22.61
N THR A 84 -32.31 8.95 22.99
CA THR A 84 -31.36 10.04 22.78
C THR A 84 -30.76 10.48 24.12
N VAL A 85 -29.47 10.24 24.32
CA VAL A 85 -28.73 10.55 25.54
C VAL A 85 -27.87 11.79 25.33
N TYR A 86 -28.21 12.89 25.98
CA TYR A 86 -27.39 14.10 26.00
C TYR A 86 -26.47 14.08 27.20
N SER A 87 -25.18 14.23 26.96
CA SER A 87 -24.12 14.08 27.97
C SER A 87 -23.34 15.39 28.06
N SER A 88 -23.49 16.12 29.16
CA SER A 88 -22.78 17.40 29.38
C SER A 88 -21.87 17.31 30.60
N ALA A 89 -20.58 17.63 30.42
CA ALA A 89 -19.60 17.67 31.50
C ALA A 89 -19.54 19.06 32.15
N ARG A 90 -19.33 19.11 33.47
CA ARG A 90 -19.07 20.37 34.16
C ARG A 90 -17.71 20.91 33.72
N HIS A 91 -17.63 22.21 33.40
CA HIS A 91 -16.37 22.87 33.08
C HIS A 91 -15.28 22.57 34.13
N GLY A 92 -14.12 22.12 33.66
CA GLY A 92 -12.92 21.94 34.49
C GLY A 92 -12.75 20.57 35.14
N MET A 93 -13.61 19.57 34.87
CA MET A 93 -13.38 18.20 35.32
C MET A 93 -13.35 17.20 34.15
N PRO A 94 -12.27 16.41 33.98
CA PRO A 94 -12.33 15.25 33.12
C PRO A 94 -13.37 14.29 33.72
N SER A 95 -14.40 13.95 32.95
CA SER A 95 -15.41 13.01 33.37
C SER A 95 -15.41 11.82 32.42
N THR A 96 -15.24 10.62 32.98
CA THR A 96 -15.56 9.39 32.29
C THR A 96 -17.01 9.05 32.64
N THR A 97 -17.85 8.77 31.63
CA THR A 97 -19.19 8.23 31.86
C THR A 97 -19.30 6.87 31.20
N LYS A 98 -19.65 5.86 31.98
CA LYS A 98 -19.92 4.51 31.52
C LYS A 98 -21.40 4.39 31.22
N ILE A 99 -21.74 4.08 29.99
CA ILE A 99 -23.10 3.77 29.55
C ILE A 99 -23.18 2.26 29.34
N GLU A 100 -24.00 1.57 30.13
CA GLU A 100 -24.23 0.14 30.04
C GLU A 100 -25.57 -0.14 29.32
N LEU A 101 -25.54 -0.91 28.24
CA LEU A 101 -26.73 -1.39 27.53
C LEU A 101 -26.87 -2.89 27.77
N ASP A 102 -27.98 -3.31 28.38
CA ASP A 102 -28.28 -4.73 28.54
C ASP A 102 -28.77 -5.37 27.22
N SER A 103 -28.74 -6.70 27.18
CA SER A 103 -29.31 -7.57 26.15
C SER A 103 -30.77 -7.28 25.80
N SER A 104 -31.53 -6.70 26.72
CA SER A 104 -32.92 -6.26 26.51
C SER A 104 -33.06 -5.01 25.63
N VAL A 105 -31.99 -4.25 25.39
CA VAL A 105 -31.99 -3.04 24.55
C VAL A 105 -31.87 -3.43 23.07
N GLN A 106 -32.89 -3.13 22.26
CA GLN A 106 -32.97 -3.50 20.84
C GLN A 106 -33.13 -2.31 19.88
N GLY A 107 -33.43 -1.11 20.39
CA GLY A 107 -33.69 0.10 19.61
C GLY A 107 -32.45 0.87 19.13
N LEU A 108 -32.68 2.08 18.61
CA LEU A 108 -31.62 3.04 18.27
C LEU A 108 -31.23 3.83 19.51
N VAL A 109 -29.95 3.88 19.84
CA VAL A 109 -29.39 4.67 20.95
C VAL A 109 -28.48 5.73 20.37
N GLU A 110 -28.89 6.99 20.42
CA GLU A 110 -28.08 8.13 20.05
C GLU A 110 -27.44 8.78 21.27
N ILE A 111 -26.14 9.04 21.23
CA ILE A 111 -25.40 9.69 22.31
C ILE A 111 -24.79 10.97 21.77
N TRP A 112 -25.13 12.08 22.40
CA TRP A 112 -24.74 13.41 22.01
C TRP A 112 -23.90 14.03 23.13
N ASP A 113 -22.59 14.15 22.91
CA ASP A 113 -21.73 14.91 23.81
C ASP A 113 -21.80 16.40 23.46
N ASP A 114 -21.89 17.23 24.49
CA ASP A 114 -21.87 18.68 24.38
C ASP A 114 -20.56 19.19 23.74
N PRO A 115 -20.60 19.82 22.55
CA PRO A 115 -19.40 20.24 21.83
C PRO A 115 -18.66 21.40 22.52
N GLU A 116 -19.31 22.14 23.41
CA GLU A 116 -18.72 23.26 24.15
C GLU A 116 -18.11 22.84 25.50
N ALA A 117 -18.36 21.59 25.92
CA ALA A 117 -17.83 21.05 27.17
C ALA A 117 -16.40 20.51 27.02
N THR A 118 -15.68 20.41 28.14
CA THR A 118 -14.35 19.78 28.19
C THR A 118 -14.39 18.33 27.65
N PRO A 119 -13.35 17.87 26.92
CA PRO A 119 -13.34 16.57 26.28
C PRO A 119 -13.67 15.45 27.28
N LYS A 120 -14.66 14.64 26.92
CA LYS A 120 -15.23 13.59 27.75
C LYS A 120 -14.89 12.22 27.18
N THR A 121 -14.69 11.24 28.06
CA THR A 121 -14.59 9.84 27.65
C THR A 121 -15.91 9.15 27.98
N THR A 122 -16.58 8.63 26.97
CA THR A 122 -17.80 7.84 27.11
C THR A 122 -17.45 6.38 26.87
N LEU A 123 -17.58 5.56 27.91
CA LEU A 123 -17.35 4.12 27.86
C LEU A 123 -18.69 3.42 27.64
N LEU A 124 -18.93 2.93 26.43
CA LEU A 124 -20.08 2.13 26.05
C LEU A 124 -19.78 0.65 26.29
N VAL A 125 -20.55 0.03 27.17
CA VAL A 125 -20.51 -1.40 27.44
C VAL A 125 -21.87 -1.96 27.09
N ALA A 126 -21.93 -2.89 26.14
CA ALA A 126 -23.19 -3.48 25.74
C ALA A 126 -23.05 -5.00 25.73
N GLU A 127 -23.82 -5.67 26.60
CA GLU A 127 -23.70 -7.11 26.80
C GLU A 127 -24.81 -7.86 26.07
N GLY A 128 -24.49 -8.40 24.88
CA GLY A 128 -25.46 -9.19 24.11
C GLY A 128 -26.66 -8.39 23.60
N SER A 129 -26.49 -7.07 23.48
CA SER A 129 -27.51 -6.15 22.98
C SER A 129 -27.57 -6.16 21.45
N HIS A 130 -28.79 -6.03 20.92
CA HIS A 130 -29.05 -5.85 19.49
C HIS A 130 -29.18 -4.37 19.09
N ALA A 131 -28.95 -3.45 20.03
CA ALA A 131 -29.07 -2.02 19.78
C ALA A 131 -28.13 -1.54 18.68
N LYS A 132 -28.60 -0.52 17.96
CA LYS A 132 -27.76 0.31 17.10
C LYS A 132 -27.34 1.53 17.89
N VAL A 133 -26.05 1.76 18.03
CA VAL A 133 -25.52 2.88 18.80
C VAL A 133 -24.92 3.90 17.84
N VAL A 134 -25.39 5.14 17.91
CA VAL A 134 -24.80 6.29 17.22
C VAL A 134 -24.23 7.21 18.27
N HIS A 135 -22.93 7.43 18.27
CA HIS A 135 -22.27 8.37 19.17
C HIS A 135 -21.69 9.53 18.36
N ARG A 136 -22.14 10.74 18.68
CA ARG A 136 -21.62 12.00 18.16
C ARG A 136 -20.82 12.74 19.22
N GLN A 137 -19.56 13.06 18.90
CA GLN A 137 -18.67 13.88 19.73
C GLN A 137 -17.96 14.91 18.84
N GLY A 138 -18.38 16.17 18.91
CA GLY A 138 -17.89 17.22 18.01
C GLY A 138 -18.16 16.90 16.53
N HIS A 139 -17.09 16.73 15.75
CA HIS A 139 -17.15 16.34 14.34
C HIS A 139 -17.09 14.83 14.10
N LEU A 140 -16.82 14.04 15.14
CA LEU A 140 -16.74 12.59 15.05
C LEU A 140 -18.15 12.00 15.18
N LEU A 141 -18.55 11.16 14.22
CA LEU A 141 -19.73 10.32 14.29
C LEU A 141 -19.31 8.86 14.17
N ILE A 142 -19.72 8.07 15.16
CA ILE A 142 -19.48 6.63 15.23
C ILE A 142 -20.84 5.95 15.23
N ALA A 143 -21.07 5.00 14.34
CA ALA A 143 -22.22 4.11 14.41
C ALA A 143 -21.75 2.67 14.55
N ALA A 144 -22.25 1.95 15.56
CA ALA A 144 -21.96 0.54 15.79
C ALA A 144 -23.28 -0.23 15.84
N ASP A 145 -23.35 -1.32 15.07
CA ASP A 145 -24.53 -2.19 15.04
C ASP A 145 -24.27 -3.42 15.91
N SER A 146 -25.12 -3.70 16.91
CA SER A 146 -25.08 -4.92 17.73
C SER A 146 -23.77 -5.18 18.50
N PHE A 147 -23.91 -5.58 19.76
CA PHE A 147 -22.76 -5.81 20.64
C PHE A 147 -22.78 -7.25 21.16
N PRO A 148 -21.84 -8.12 20.74
CA PRO A 148 -21.75 -9.45 21.32
C PRO A 148 -21.32 -9.38 22.78
N LYS A 149 -21.60 -10.44 23.54
CA LYS A 149 -21.16 -10.57 24.94
C LYS A 149 -19.66 -10.27 25.02
N SER A 150 -19.26 -9.28 25.81
CA SER A 150 -17.89 -8.77 26.03
C SER A 150 -17.31 -7.72 25.06
N ALA A 151 -18.09 -7.13 24.16
CA ALA A 151 -17.61 -5.98 23.38
C ALA A 151 -17.73 -4.67 24.18
N THR A 152 -16.68 -3.86 24.21
CA THR A 152 -16.74 -2.49 24.77
C THR A 152 -16.21 -1.49 23.76
N LEU A 153 -16.80 -0.30 23.77
CA LEU A 153 -16.47 0.81 22.90
C LEU A 153 -16.24 2.06 23.77
N SER A 154 -15.05 2.62 23.74
CA SER A 154 -14.71 3.84 24.48
C SER A 154 -14.46 4.96 23.48
N VAL A 155 -15.13 6.09 23.63
CA VAL A 155 -14.96 7.24 22.74
C VAL A 155 -14.57 8.45 23.57
N GLY A 156 -13.44 9.06 23.25
CA GLY A 156 -13.04 10.30 23.90
C GLY A 156 -11.91 11.01 23.17
N GLY A 157 -12.04 12.34 23.00
CA GLY A 157 -10.99 13.17 22.44
C GLY A 157 -10.58 12.79 21.01
N GLY A 158 -11.54 12.31 20.21
CA GLY A 158 -11.27 11.82 18.85
C GLY A 158 -10.68 10.40 18.79
N VAL A 159 -10.57 9.72 19.94
CA VAL A 159 -10.09 8.34 20.04
C VAL A 159 -11.26 7.40 20.21
N LEU A 160 -11.28 6.34 19.41
CA LEU A 160 -12.20 5.20 19.52
C LEU A 160 -11.39 3.98 19.95
N GLU A 161 -11.58 3.55 21.20
CA GLU A 161 -10.99 2.33 21.73
C GLU A 161 -11.99 1.18 21.71
N ILE A 162 -11.56 0.03 21.19
CA ILE A 162 -12.43 -1.14 21.02
C ILE A 162 -11.86 -2.32 21.81
N SER A 163 -12.73 -3.02 22.53
CA SER A 163 -12.45 -4.33 23.10
C SER A 163 -13.44 -5.36 22.55
N GLY A 164 -12.97 -6.57 22.22
CA GLY A 164 -13.81 -7.65 21.71
C GLY A 164 -14.02 -7.65 20.19
N HIS A 165 -15.11 -8.29 19.75
CA HIS A 165 -15.48 -8.43 18.34
C HIS A 165 -16.69 -7.55 18.01
N LEU A 166 -16.60 -6.65 17.03
CA LEU A 166 -17.73 -5.83 16.57
C LEU A 166 -18.11 -6.23 15.13
N PRO A 167 -19.41 -6.32 14.78
CA PRO A 167 -19.79 -6.71 13.44
C PRO A 167 -19.69 -5.55 12.44
N LEU A 168 -20.09 -4.34 12.81
CA LEU A 168 -20.00 -3.16 11.95
C LEU A 168 -19.64 -1.92 12.77
N VAL A 169 -18.69 -1.13 12.26
CA VAL A 169 -18.36 0.21 12.76
C VAL A 169 -18.35 1.16 11.58
N THR A 170 -19.16 2.22 11.64
CA THR A 170 -19.16 3.33 10.67
C THR A 170 -18.52 4.55 11.32
N LEU A 171 -17.58 5.18 10.63
CA LEU A 171 -16.79 6.31 11.13
C LEU A 171 -16.91 7.46 10.16
N MET A 172 -17.33 8.63 10.64
CA MET A 172 -17.29 9.88 9.89
C MET A 172 -16.47 10.91 10.66
N GLY A 173 -15.51 11.52 9.97
CA GLY A 173 -14.55 12.45 10.56
C GLY A 173 -13.25 11.77 10.98
N ASP A 174 -12.28 12.57 11.38
CA ASP A 174 -10.97 12.08 11.78
C ASP A 174 -11.04 11.37 13.13
N CYS A 175 -10.48 10.16 13.18
CA CYS A 175 -10.55 9.31 14.36
C CYS A 175 -9.25 8.53 14.56
N MET A 176 -8.83 8.38 15.82
CA MET A 176 -7.80 7.42 16.19
C MET A 176 -8.45 6.13 16.71
N LEU A 177 -8.26 5.03 15.99
CA LEU A 177 -8.69 3.69 16.39
C LEU A 177 -7.60 3.01 17.24
N THR A 178 -7.98 2.52 18.41
CA THR A 178 -7.10 1.74 19.31
C THR A 178 -7.80 0.46 19.77
N ALA A 179 -7.03 -0.59 20.11
CA ALA A 179 -7.58 -1.76 20.79
C ALA A 179 -7.08 -1.81 22.22
N THR A 180 -7.96 -2.10 23.17
CA THR A 180 -7.60 -2.18 24.59
C THR A 180 -7.00 -3.54 24.96
N SER A 181 -6.26 -3.57 26.08
CA SER A 181 -5.40 -4.68 26.46
C SER A 181 -6.17 -5.96 26.83
N GLY A 182 -5.82 -7.09 26.20
CA GLY A 182 -6.19 -8.43 26.72
C GLY A 182 -6.42 -9.51 25.67
N ARG A 183 -6.97 -9.15 24.49
CA ARG A 183 -7.21 -10.06 23.35
C ARG A 183 -7.13 -9.27 22.03
N ASP A 184 -6.89 -9.96 20.92
CA ASP A 184 -6.97 -9.36 19.59
C ASP A 184 -8.39 -8.81 19.36
N ALA A 185 -8.52 -7.49 19.17
CA ALA A 185 -9.80 -6.90 18.78
C ALA A 185 -10.07 -7.22 17.31
N ALA A 186 -11.34 -7.47 16.99
CA ALA A 186 -11.77 -7.82 15.65
C ALA A 186 -12.99 -6.99 15.23
N ILE A 187 -12.99 -6.48 14.01
CA ILE A 187 -14.12 -5.77 13.43
C ILE A 187 -14.48 -6.46 12.11
N ALA A 188 -15.71 -6.94 11.96
CA ALA A 188 -16.10 -7.63 10.73
C ALA A 188 -16.20 -6.66 9.54
N LYS A 189 -16.71 -5.45 9.74
CA LYS A 189 -16.72 -4.40 8.73
C LYS A 189 -16.49 -3.02 9.33
N VAL A 190 -15.59 -2.23 8.71
CA VAL A 190 -15.41 -0.80 9.00
C VAL A 190 -15.83 -0.02 7.76
N VAL A 191 -16.74 0.94 7.91
CA VAL A 191 -17.17 1.88 6.86
C VAL A 191 -16.67 3.26 7.21
N VAL A 192 -15.93 3.89 6.29
CA VAL A 192 -15.29 5.19 6.51
C VAL A 192 -15.96 6.25 5.64
N GLY A 193 -16.22 7.42 6.22
CA GLY A 193 -16.69 8.60 5.51
C GLY A 193 -15.68 9.11 4.47
N SER A 194 -16.14 9.89 3.51
CA SER A 194 -15.26 10.63 2.60
C SER A 194 -14.28 11.50 3.40
N ASP A 195 -13.02 11.57 2.96
CA ASP A 195 -11.96 12.41 3.55
C ASP A 195 -11.64 12.16 5.04
N SER A 196 -12.12 11.07 5.64
CA SER A 196 -11.83 10.75 7.03
C SER A 196 -10.44 10.14 7.19
N GLN A 197 -9.64 10.66 8.11
CA GLN A 197 -8.35 10.09 8.48
C GLN A 197 -8.50 9.10 9.65
N LEU A 198 -8.11 7.85 9.43
CA LEU A 198 -8.04 6.83 10.49
C LEU A 198 -6.61 6.56 10.93
N THR A 199 -6.30 7.01 12.14
CA THR A 199 -5.00 6.81 12.80
C THR A 199 -5.07 5.57 13.69
N PHE A 200 -4.00 4.80 13.81
CA PHE A 200 -3.98 3.60 14.68
C PHE A 200 -2.90 3.75 15.76
N GLY A 201 -3.32 3.80 17.02
CA GLY A 201 -2.43 4.07 18.16
C GLY A 201 -1.90 2.83 18.88
N ASN A 202 -1.98 1.64 18.27
CA ASN A 202 -2.06 0.39 19.03
C ASN A 202 -0.68 -0.25 19.34
N GLU A 203 -0.52 -0.77 20.56
CA GLU A 203 0.59 -1.67 20.93
C GLU A 203 0.29 -3.13 20.54
N LYS A 204 -0.97 -3.47 20.24
CA LYS A 204 -1.44 -4.84 19.99
C LYS A 204 -2.10 -5.00 18.62
N ALA A 205 -2.41 -6.24 18.28
CA ALA A 205 -2.98 -6.57 16.97
C ALA A 205 -4.45 -6.14 16.86
N LEU A 206 -4.79 -5.45 15.77
CA LEU A 206 -6.18 -5.13 15.39
C LEU A 206 -6.51 -5.85 14.08
N ASN A 207 -7.61 -6.60 14.06
CA ASN A 207 -8.05 -7.35 12.90
C ASN A 207 -9.33 -6.72 12.32
N ILE A 208 -9.26 -6.20 11.10
CA ILE A 208 -10.40 -5.71 10.34
C ILE A 208 -10.66 -6.71 9.20
N HIS A 209 -11.84 -7.32 9.16
CA HIS A 209 -12.16 -8.28 8.10
C HIS A 209 -12.46 -7.57 6.78
N LYS A 210 -13.23 -6.48 6.82
CA LYS A 210 -13.59 -5.71 5.63
C LYS A 210 -13.53 -4.21 5.88
N LEU A 211 -12.86 -3.48 4.99
CA LEU A 211 -12.77 -2.02 5.03
C LEU A 211 -13.46 -1.43 3.79
N SER A 212 -14.42 -0.54 4.02
CA SER A 212 -15.25 0.12 3.02
C SER A 212 -15.14 1.64 3.17
N ALA A 213 -15.37 2.37 2.07
CA ALA A 213 -15.48 3.83 2.10
C ALA A 213 -16.75 4.31 1.42
N THR A 214 -17.29 5.42 1.91
CA THR A 214 -18.35 6.18 1.24
C THR A 214 -17.72 7.39 0.56
N GLY A 215 -17.70 7.39 -0.77
CA GLY A 215 -16.85 8.32 -1.53
C GLY A 215 -15.37 7.92 -1.47
N GLY A 216 -14.51 8.56 -2.27
CA GLY A 216 -13.09 8.21 -2.39
C GLY A 216 -12.28 8.50 -1.11
N ALA A 217 -12.52 7.75 -0.04
CA ALA A 217 -11.87 7.98 1.24
C ALA A 217 -10.39 7.65 1.15
N ARG A 218 -9.61 8.54 1.76
CA ARG A 218 -8.17 8.40 1.93
C ARG A 218 -7.88 8.01 3.36
N LEU A 219 -7.62 6.73 3.58
CA LEU A 219 -7.24 6.25 4.90
C LEU A 219 -5.76 6.54 5.14
N THR A 220 -5.43 7.45 6.06
CA THR A 220 -4.03 7.70 6.42
C THR A 220 -3.66 7.04 7.74
N LEU A 221 -2.96 5.92 7.67
CA LEU A 221 -2.38 5.24 8.82
C LEU A 221 -1.11 5.98 9.24
N ALA A 222 -1.16 6.68 10.37
CA ALA A 222 0.01 7.23 11.06
C ALA A 222 0.13 6.55 12.44
N GLN A 223 1.34 6.20 12.87
CA GLN A 223 1.59 5.63 14.20
C GLN A 223 2.17 6.69 15.15
N PHE A 224 1.79 6.65 16.44
CA PHE A 224 2.26 7.55 17.50
C PHE A 224 2.85 6.84 18.75
N SER A 225 3.12 5.52 18.73
CA SER A 225 3.76 4.81 19.86
C SER A 225 4.88 3.85 19.42
N SER A 226 5.79 3.54 20.34
CA SER A 226 7.13 2.99 20.11
C SER A 226 7.24 1.45 20.06
N SER A 227 6.14 0.72 19.95
CA SER A 227 6.13 -0.76 19.91
C SER A 227 5.51 -1.31 18.61
N GLU A 228 5.87 -2.54 18.22
CA GLU A 228 5.47 -3.19 16.96
C GLU A 228 3.95 -3.29 16.81
N CYS A 229 3.32 -2.32 16.17
CA CYS A 229 1.90 -2.38 15.84
C CYS A 229 1.67 -3.41 14.72
N ARG A 230 0.71 -4.32 14.93
CA ARG A 230 0.24 -5.29 13.92
C ARG A 230 -1.19 -4.97 13.51
N LEU A 231 -1.35 -4.35 12.35
CA LEU A 231 -2.68 -4.18 11.77
C LEU A 231 -2.92 -5.35 10.80
N ARG A 232 -4.09 -5.97 10.82
CA ARG A 232 -4.50 -6.92 9.77
C ARG A 232 -5.81 -6.46 9.15
N ILE A 233 -5.81 -6.21 7.85
CA ILE A 233 -7.01 -5.88 7.08
C ILE A 233 -7.19 -6.97 6.04
N ARG A 234 -8.21 -7.82 6.16
CA ARG A 234 -8.36 -8.93 5.20
C ARG A 234 -8.80 -8.42 3.84
N GLU A 235 -9.83 -7.59 3.77
CA GLU A 235 -10.38 -7.13 2.50
C GLU A 235 -10.58 -5.61 2.51
N VAL A 236 -10.17 -4.96 1.43
CA VAL A 236 -10.37 -3.53 1.19
C VAL A 236 -11.22 -3.40 -0.07
N GLU A 237 -12.36 -2.72 0.03
CA GLU A 237 -13.23 -2.55 -1.14
C GLU A 237 -12.57 -1.70 -2.24
N PRO A 238 -12.86 -1.97 -3.52
CA PRO A 238 -12.42 -1.13 -4.62
C PRO A 238 -12.83 0.33 -4.41
N GLY A 239 -11.93 1.26 -4.72
CA GLY A 239 -12.17 2.71 -4.58
C GLY A 239 -11.71 3.31 -3.25
N VAL A 240 -11.32 2.49 -2.27
CA VAL A 240 -10.64 2.95 -1.06
C VAL A 240 -9.16 3.17 -1.37
N THR A 241 -8.64 4.38 -1.17
CA THR A 241 -7.19 4.64 -1.27
C THR A 241 -6.57 4.54 0.11
N LEU A 242 -5.62 3.61 0.27
CA LEU A 242 -4.94 3.42 1.55
C LEU A 242 -3.56 4.05 1.53
N VAL A 243 -3.27 4.90 2.51
CA VAL A 243 -1.96 5.52 2.69
C VAL A 243 -1.42 5.09 4.04
N ALA A 244 -0.41 4.23 4.03
CA ALA A 244 0.31 3.83 5.23
C ALA A 244 1.61 4.63 5.33
N ARG A 245 1.78 5.39 6.41
CA ARG A 245 2.99 6.19 6.63
C ARG A 245 3.56 5.92 8.01
N SER A 246 4.83 5.52 8.07
CA SER A 246 5.52 5.35 9.34
C SER A 246 7.00 5.74 9.27
N ASN A 247 7.51 6.34 10.34
CA ASN A 247 8.93 6.57 10.59
C ASN A 247 9.57 5.48 11.47
N THR A 248 8.80 4.47 11.83
CA THR A 248 9.20 3.27 12.59
C THR A 248 8.72 2.00 11.86
N PRO A 249 9.35 0.84 12.09
CA PRO A 249 8.86 -0.44 11.56
C PRO A 249 7.44 -0.77 12.03
N ILE A 250 6.47 -0.81 11.11
CA ILE A 250 5.12 -1.33 11.36
C ILE A 250 4.86 -2.58 10.52
N VAL A 251 4.05 -3.50 11.01
CA VAL A 251 3.65 -4.70 10.25
C VAL A 251 2.17 -4.63 9.91
N TRP A 252 1.87 -4.73 8.62
CA TRP A 252 0.52 -4.67 8.10
C TRP A 252 0.19 -5.93 7.31
N GLY A 253 -0.69 -6.78 7.85
CA GLY A 253 -1.22 -7.95 7.16
C GLY A 253 -2.38 -7.59 6.24
N ILE A 254 -2.35 -8.05 4.99
CA ILE A 254 -3.43 -7.83 4.03
C ILE A 254 -3.74 -9.09 3.22
N ARG A 255 -5.02 -9.36 2.95
CA ARG A 255 -5.39 -10.44 2.01
C ARG A 255 -5.80 -9.90 0.66
N SER A 256 -6.57 -8.82 0.58
CA SER A 256 -6.90 -8.20 -0.71
C SER A 256 -7.06 -6.69 -0.62
N ALA A 257 -6.40 -5.97 -1.53
CA ALA A 257 -6.54 -4.53 -1.70
C ALA A 257 -6.09 -4.05 -3.07
N SER A 258 -6.57 -2.86 -3.45
CA SER A 258 -6.15 -2.12 -4.63
C SER A 258 -5.80 -0.69 -4.24
N GLY A 259 -4.76 -0.10 -4.84
CA GLY A 259 -4.46 1.33 -4.67
C GLY A 259 -3.92 1.68 -3.27
N VAL A 260 -2.81 1.04 -2.89
CA VAL A 260 -2.18 1.24 -1.58
C VAL A 260 -0.85 1.98 -1.76
N LEU A 261 -0.66 3.06 -1.00
CA LEU A 261 0.57 3.82 -0.91
C LEU A 261 1.27 3.54 0.42
N LEU A 262 2.49 3.02 0.38
CA LEU A 262 3.34 2.72 1.53
C LEU A 262 4.49 3.73 1.61
N ILE A 263 4.62 4.42 2.73
CA ILE A 263 5.62 5.49 2.93
C ILE A 263 6.46 5.19 4.18
N GLY A 264 7.77 5.07 4.01
CA GLY A 264 8.72 4.89 5.11
C GLY A 264 8.81 3.45 5.63
N GLY A 265 8.81 3.27 6.95
CA GLY A 265 9.09 1.99 7.64
C GLY A 265 7.93 0.99 7.65
N VAL A 266 7.11 0.94 6.60
CA VAL A 266 5.93 0.07 6.57
C VAL A 266 6.29 -1.30 5.99
N ASN A 267 6.06 -2.37 6.76
CA ASN A 267 6.22 -3.76 6.33
C ASN A 267 4.85 -4.36 5.99
N LEU A 268 4.55 -4.50 4.71
CA LEU A 268 3.34 -5.16 4.23
C LEU A 268 3.54 -6.68 4.21
N GLU A 269 2.66 -7.45 4.83
CA GLU A 269 2.60 -8.91 4.77
C GLU A 269 1.32 -9.34 4.02
N VAL A 270 1.47 -9.85 2.79
CA VAL A 270 0.33 -10.38 2.02
C VAL A 270 0.06 -11.82 2.41
N GLU A 271 -1.18 -12.11 2.83
CA GLU A 271 -1.63 -13.42 3.28
C GLU A 271 -1.65 -14.47 2.13
N ARG A 272 -1.76 -15.74 2.51
CA ARG A 272 -1.81 -16.86 1.55
C ARG A 272 -3.02 -16.70 0.63
N HIS A 273 -2.81 -16.86 -0.68
CA HIS A 273 -3.83 -16.58 -1.72
C HIS A 273 -4.34 -15.14 -1.73
N GLY A 274 -3.60 -14.21 -1.11
CA GLY A 274 -3.92 -12.80 -1.15
C GLY A 274 -3.62 -12.18 -2.51
N ILE A 275 -4.41 -11.18 -2.89
CA ILE A 275 -4.28 -10.46 -4.18
C ILE A 275 -4.21 -8.96 -3.89
N CYS A 276 -3.08 -8.36 -4.21
CA CYS A 276 -2.87 -6.92 -4.11
C CYS A 276 -2.55 -6.32 -5.48
N SER A 277 -3.12 -5.15 -5.76
CA SER A 277 -2.89 -4.39 -7.01
C SER A 277 -2.66 -2.91 -6.71
N GLY A 278 -1.96 -2.21 -7.61
CA GLY A 278 -1.68 -0.78 -7.49
C GLY A 278 -0.94 -0.40 -6.21
N LEU A 279 0.11 -1.15 -5.84
CA LEU A 279 0.92 -0.86 -4.66
C LEU A 279 2.04 0.13 -5.02
N THR A 280 2.12 1.27 -4.35
CA THR A 280 3.19 2.26 -4.53
C THR A 280 4.03 2.42 -3.27
N GLY A 281 5.36 2.45 -3.41
CA GLY A 281 6.30 2.51 -2.28
C GLY A 281 7.23 3.72 -2.35
N GLU A 282 7.19 4.55 -1.31
CA GLU A 282 8.03 5.73 -1.17
C GLU A 282 8.90 5.65 0.10
N ALA A 283 10.17 6.03 -0.02
CA ALA A 283 11.07 6.09 1.12
C ALA A 283 10.79 7.35 1.97
N LEU A 284 10.98 7.24 3.29
CA LEU A 284 10.89 8.35 4.24
C LEU A 284 12.18 8.42 5.06
N GLY A 285 13.08 9.33 4.69
CA GLY A 285 14.45 9.34 5.23
C GLY A 285 15.19 8.06 4.84
N ASP A 286 15.79 7.38 5.82
CA ASP A 286 16.49 6.10 5.60
C ASP A 286 15.55 4.89 5.54
N TRP A 287 14.27 5.08 5.90
CA TRP A 287 13.29 4.00 5.92
C TRP A 287 12.68 3.75 4.55
N LYS A 288 12.67 2.48 4.14
CA LYS A 288 12.06 2.00 2.90
C LYS A 288 10.96 0.99 3.24
N PRO A 289 9.85 0.99 2.50
CA PRO A 289 8.79 0.02 2.76
C PRO A 289 9.29 -1.38 2.44
N ALA A 290 8.85 -2.37 3.23
CA ALA A 290 9.14 -3.77 3.00
C ALA A 290 7.89 -4.54 2.60
N ILE A 291 8.06 -5.57 1.77
CA ILE A 291 6.97 -6.45 1.34
C ILE A 291 7.37 -7.89 1.62
N ALA A 292 6.56 -8.59 2.40
CA ALA A 292 6.55 -10.04 2.50
C ALA A 292 5.22 -10.56 1.93
N ALA A 293 5.26 -11.74 1.35
CA ALA A 293 4.11 -12.37 0.72
C ALA A 293 4.16 -13.87 1.00
N ALA A 294 3.04 -14.40 1.49
CA ALA A 294 2.90 -15.83 1.70
C ALA A 294 2.84 -16.59 0.35
N GLU A 295 2.95 -17.92 0.42
CA GLU A 295 2.88 -18.77 -0.75
C GLU A 295 1.57 -18.57 -1.53
N ASN A 296 1.64 -18.55 -2.87
CA ASN A 296 0.52 -18.29 -3.77
C ASN A 296 -0.14 -16.91 -3.64
N ALA A 297 0.48 -15.97 -2.92
CA ALA A 297 0.07 -14.57 -2.97
C ALA A 297 0.46 -13.92 -4.31
N VAL A 298 -0.36 -12.98 -4.77
CA VAL A 298 -0.18 -12.26 -6.04
C VAL A 298 -0.17 -10.77 -5.78
N ILE A 299 0.93 -10.12 -6.13
CA ILE A 299 1.10 -8.67 -6.08
C ILE A 299 1.32 -8.18 -7.51
N THR A 300 0.49 -7.26 -7.96
CA THR A 300 0.52 -6.70 -9.32
C THR A 300 0.59 -5.19 -9.27
N GLU A 301 1.06 -4.58 -10.37
CA GLU A 301 1.19 -3.13 -10.51
C GLU A 301 2.00 -2.49 -9.38
N LEU A 302 3.07 -3.18 -8.95
CA LEU A 302 3.97 -2.69 -7.91
C LEU A 302 4.87 -1.58 -8.47
N GLU A 303 4.89 -0.41 -7.83
CA GLU A 303 5.72 0.74 -8.24
C GLU A 303 6.50 1.35 -7.07
N GLY A 304 7.71 1.82 -7.33
CA GLY A 304 8.55 2.50 -6.33
C GLY A 304 9.66 1.62 -5.75
N THR A 305 10.09 1.89 -4.52
CA THR A 305 11.28 1.24 -3.92
C THR A 305 10.92 0.39 -2.72
N PHE A 306 11.32 -0.89 -2.72
CA PHE A 306 10.97 -1.84 -1.67
C PHE A 306 12.14 -2.69 -1.18
N ILE A 307 12.06 -3.12 0.07
CA ILE A 307 12.81 -4.24 0.62
C ILE A 307 11.92 -5.49 0.52
N LEU A 308 12.43 -6.57 -0.08
CA LEU A 308 11.69 -7.83 -0.10
C LEU A 308 11.97 -8.62 1.18
N GLY A 309 10.93 -8.97 1.93
CA GLY A 309 10.98 -9.95 3.00
C GLY A 309 10.92 -11.38 2.45
N SER A 310 10.22 -12.26 3.17
CA SER A 310 9.89 -13.59 2.63
C SER A 310 8.79 -13.47 1.59
N VAL A 311 9.07 -13.85 0.34
CA VAL A 311 8.13 -13.85 -0.79
C VAL A 311 8.11 -15.23 -1.49
N ARG A 312 8.43 -16.27 -0.73
CA ARG A 312 8.54 -17.66 -1.18
C ARG A 312 7.24 -18.12 -1.85
N GLY A 313 7.33 -18.59 -3.09
CA GLY A 313 6.19 -19.06 -3.87
C GLY A 313 5.15 -17.98 -4.22
N ALA A 314 5.47 -16.70 -4.03
CA ALA A 314 4.61 -15.58 -4.38
C ALA A 314 4.92 -15.05 -5.79
N THR A 315 3.94 -14.40 -6.42
CA THR A 315 4.10 -13.67 -7.68
C THR A 315 4.11 -12.18 -7.41
N ILE A 316 5.17 -11.48 -7.83
CA ILE A 316 5.31 -10.04 -7.72
C ILE A 316 5.58 -9.48 -9.11
N ALA A 317 4.68 -8.63 -9.60
CA ALA A 317 4.77 -7.98 -10.90
C ALA A 317 4.71 -6.47 -10.76
N GLY A 318 5.68 -5.79 -11.35
CA GLY A 318 5.73 -4.34 -11.40
C GLY A 318 4.67 -3.72 -12.31
N GLY A 319 4.33 -2.47 -12.03
CA GLY A 319 3.46 -1.63 -12.87
C GLY A 319 4.19 -1.03 -14.06
N SER A 320 3.67 0.09 -14.56
CA SER A 320 4.20 0.80 -15.73
C SER A 320 5.65 1.28 -15.54
N ARG A 321 5.99 1.66 -14.30
CA ARG A 321 7.33 2.11 -13.90
C ARG A 321 8.20 0.98 -13.34
N GLY A 322 7.61 -0.19 -13.10
CA GLY A 322 8.24 -1.26 -12.36
C GLY A 322 8.58 -0.88 -10.91
N TYR A 323 9.31 -1.75 -10.23
CA TYR A 323 9.75 -1.52 -8.85
C TYR A 323 11.25 -1.76 -8.67
N LEU A 324 11.86 -1.09 -7.69
CA LEU A 324 13.25 -1.23 -7.32
C LEU A 324 13.39 -2.12 -6.08
N ILE A 325 14.11 -3.24 -6.22
CA ILE A 325 14.47 -4.10 -5.09
C ILE A 325 15.71 -3.51 -4.41
N ALA A 326 15.49 -2.72 -3.37
CA ALA A 326 16.57 -2.07 -2.62
C ALA A 326 17.28 -3.02 -1.65
N GLY A 327 16.63 -4.10 -1.24
CA GLY A 327 17.13 -5.03 -0.24
C GLY A 327 16.33 -6.33 -0.22
N ILE A 328 16.92 -7.38 0.36
CA ILE A 328 16.21 -8.60 0.74
C ILE A 328 16.47 -8.84 2.22
N ALA A 329 15.42 -8.76 3.03
CA ALA A 329 15.49 -8.97 4.46
C ALA A 329 15.61 -10.48 4.77
N GLU A 330 16.66 -10.84 5.49
CA GLU A 330 16.88 -12.20 5.96
C GLU A 330 16.17 -12.36 7.31
N ARG A 331 15.04 -13.09 7.35
CA ARG A 331 14.45 -13.51 8.62
C ARG A 331 15.30 -14.65 9.19
N ARG A 332 16.05 -14.38 10.25
CA ARG A 332 16.66 -15.42 11.09
C ARG A 332 15.55 -16.07 11.92
N PHE A 333 15.03 -17.20 11.47
CA PHE A 333 14.14 -18.01 12.31
C PHE A 333 14.96 -18.64 13.46
N GLY A 334 14.35 -18.71 14.65
CA GLY A 334 15.01 -19.14 15.89
C GLY A 334 15.61 -20.55 15.86
N ARG A 335 16.48 -20.80 16.85
CA ARG A 335 17.23 -22.01 17.30
C ARG A 335 17.62 -23.15 16.33
N ASP A 336 16.84 -23.47 15.31
CA ASP A 336 17.06 -24.62 14.42
C ASP A 336 17.85 -24.29 13.14
N GLY A 337 18.29 -23.04 12.95
CA GLY A 337 19.35 -22.68 12.00
C GLY A 337 19.04 -22.85 10.50
N ILE A 338 17.90 -23.41 10.12
CA ILE A 338 17.50 -23.55 8.71
C ILE A 338 16.95 -22.20 8.23
N THR A 339 17.83 -21.39 7.66
CA THR A 339 17.44 -20.23 6.86
C THR A 339 16.78 -20.73 5.59
N GLN A 340 15.45 -20.74 5.55
CA GLN A 340 14.73 -20.96 4.30
C GLN A 340 14.97 -19.75 3.39
N ASP A 341 15.29 -20.01 2.13
CA ASP A 341 15.54 -18.97 1.15
C ASP A 341 14.28 -18.11 0.95
N PRO A 342 14.32 -16.80 1.21
CA PRO A 342 13.16 -15.92 1.17
C PRO A 342 12.56 -15.77 -0.24
N LEU A 343 13.32 -16.06 -1.29
CA LEU A 343 12.89 -15.90 -2.68
C LEU A 343 12.56 -17.23 -3.38
N ALA A 344 12.68 -18.35 -2.68
CA ALA A 344 12.49 -19.67 -3.29
C ALA A 344 11.14 -19.79 -4.00
N GLN A 345 11.15 -20.32 -5.23
CA GLN A 345 9.96 -20.55 -6.05
C GLN A 345 9.12 -19.29 -6.37
N SER A 346 9.64 -18.08 -6.10
CA SER A 346 8.92 -16.85 -6.41
C SER A 346 8.93 -16.51 -7.91
N ILE A 347 8.01 -15.67 -8.35
CA ILE A 347 7.99 -15.10 -9.71
C ILE A 347 8.14 -13.59 -9.55
N LEU A 348 9.22 -13.02 -10.09
CA LEU A 348 9.50 -11.59 -10.02
C LEU A 348 9.50 -10.99 -11.43
N ARG A 349 8.64 -10.01 -11.70
CA ARG A 349 8.48 -9.37 -13.02
C ARG A 349 8.54 -7.85 -12.95
N GLU A 350 9.08 -7.21 -14.00
CA GLU A 350 9.22 -5.76 -14.12
C GLU A 350 9.95 -5.12 -12.92
N PHE A 351 10.96 -5.82 -12.39
CA PHE A 351 11.78 -5.32 -11.29
C PHE A 351 13.09 -4.69 -11.78
N SER A 352 13.68 -3.83 -10.98
CA SER A 352 15.02 -3.28 -11.15
C SER A 352 15.84 -3.50 -9.88
N ILE A 353 17.16 -3.47 -10.03
CA ILE A 353 18.12 -3.66 -8.93
C ILE A 353 19.08 -2.46 -8.96
N PRO A 354 19.55 -1.96 -7.79
CA PRO A 354 20.57 -0.91 -7.74
C PRO A 354 21.82 -1.26 -8.54
N SER A 355 22.47 -0.26 -9.13
CA SER A 355 23.77 -0.45 -9.78
C SER A 355 24.89 -0.75 -8.77
N GLY A 356 26.03 -1.21 -9.29
CA GLY A 356 27.25 -1.42 -8.52
C GLY A 356 27.22 -2.60 -7.55
N LEU A 357 28.00 -2.49 -6.46
CA LEU A 357 28.23 -3.58 -5.51
C LEU A 357 26.96 -4.04 -4.79
N THR A 358 26.06 -3.10 -4.46
CA THR A 358 24.79 -3.39 -3.77
C THR A 358 23.92 -4.32 -4.61
N GLY A 359 23.74 -4.01 -5.89
CA GLY A 359 22.97 -4.87 -6.79
C GLY A 359 23.59 -6.24 -6.97
N ARG A 360 24.92 -6.31 -7.07
CA ARG A 360 25.63 -7.58 -7.24
C ARG A 360 25.43 -8.49 -6.02
N LYS A 361 25.48 -7.94 -4.81
CA LYS A 361 25.17 -8.66 -3.56
C LYS A 361 23.71 -9.11 -3.48
N LEU A 362 22.78 -8.39 -4.12
CA LEU A 362 21.38 -8.80 -4.17
C LEU A 362 21.18 -9.95 -5.14
N LEU A 363 21.78 -9.91 -6.35
CA LEU A 363 21.64 -10.96 -7.36
C LEU A 363 22.04 -12.35 -6.87
N THR A 364 23.02 -12.46 -5.97
CA THR A 364 23.43 -13.75 -5.43
C THR A 364 22.31 -14.45 -4.65
N LYS A 365 21.28 -13.72 -4.21
CA LYS A 365 20.11 -14.26 -3.51
C LYS A 365 18.99 -14.73 -4.45
N PHE A 366 19.15 -14.59 -5.77
CA PHE A 366 18.10 -14.86 -6.75
C PHE A 366 18.17 -16.29 -7.32
N SER A 367 19.13 -17.10 -6.88
CA SER A 367 19.40 -18.44 -7.44
C SER A 367 18.26 -19.45 -7.27
N SER A 368 17.36 -19.23 -6.32
CA SER A 368 16.22 -20.12 -6.00
C SER A 368 14.88 -19.62 -6.56
N VAL A 369 14.87 -18.48 -7.24
CA VAL A 369 13.66 -17.90 -7.83
C VAL A 369 13.14 -18.83 -8.93
N PHE A 370 11.83 -18.93 -9.12
CA PHE A 370 11.29 -19.75 -10.21
C PHE A 370 11.42 -19.04 -11.56
N GLN A 371 10.96 -17.78 -11.60
CA GLN A 371 10.98 -16.96 -12.82
C GLN A 371 11.46 -15.53 -12.54
N LEU A 372 12.36 -15.03 -13.39
CA LEU A 372 12.91 -13.68 -13.30
C LEU A 372 12.71 -12.90 -14.59
N GLU A 373 11.99 -11.79 -14.51
CA GLU A 373 11.82 -10.85 -15.61
C GLU A 373 12.14 -9.42 -15.14
N PRO A 374 13.36 -8.93 -15.35
CA PRO A 374 13.70 -7.56 -14.99
C PRO A 374 13.04 -6.56 -15.94
N SER A 375 12.81 -5.34 -15.46
CA SER A 375 12.29 -4.24 -16.28
C SER A 375 13.26 -3.90 -17.39
N ARG A 376 12.73 -3.78 -18.61
CA ARG A 376 13.52 -3.50 -19.82
C ARG A 376 13.95 -2.03 -19.93
N GLN A 377 13.31 -1.13 -19.19
CA GLN A 377 13.54 0.32 -19.28
C GLN A 377 14.70 0.78 -18.39
N HIS A 378 14.90 0.13 -17.23
CA HIS A 378 15.80 0.59 -16.17
C HIS A 378 17.02 -0.31 -15.96
N LEU A 379 17.57 -0.89 -17.04
CA LEU A 379 18.77 -1.71 -16.97
C LEU A 379 20.06 -0.88 -17.06
N PRO A 380 21.08 -1.14 -16.25
CA PRO A 380 22.43 -0.62 -16.47
C PRO A 380 22.90 -0.89 -17.91
N GLY A 381 23.50 0.11 -18.57
CA GLY A 381 23.90 0.02 -19.98
C GLY A 381 22.80 0.32 -21.02
N SER A 382 21.53 0.48 -20.60
CA SER A 382 20.45 0.89 -21.50
C SER A 382 20.64 2.32 -22.03
N GLN A 383 21.16 3.23 -21.18
CA GLN A 383 21.45 4.62 -21.52
C GLN A 383 22.69 4.82 -22.39
N MET A 384 23.54 3.79 -22.50
CA MET A 384 24.68 3.76 -23.41
C MET A 384 24.17 3.59 -24.85
N THR A 385 23.69 4.70 -25.40
CA THR A 385 23.24 4.78 -26.78
C THR A 385 24.45 4.71 -27.70
N ALA A 386 24.43 3.73 -28.60
CA ALA A 386 25.48 3.44 -29.59
C ALA A 386 25.99 4.68 -30.37
N TRP A 387 25.15 5.72 -30.48
CA TRP A 387 25.38 6.90 -31.31
C TRP A 387 25.93 8.11 -30.56
N ARG A 388 26.00 8.10 -29.23
CA ARG A 388 26.66 9.19 -28.49
C ARG A 388 28.18 9.11 -28.64
N GLU A 389 28.71 7.89 -28.76
CA GLU A 389 30.11 7.62 -29.11
C GLU A 389 30.35 7.81 -30.62
N PHE A 390 29.42 7.37 -31.47
CA PHE A 390 29.40 7.68 -32.91
C PHE A 390 28.67 8.99 -33.20
N ASN A 391 29.09 10.08 -32.55
CA ASN A 391 28.56 11.40 -32.84
C ASN A 391 29.00 11.80 -34.26
N LEU A 392 28.19 11.44 -35.28
CA LEU A 392 28.41 11.71 -36.72
C LEU A 392 28.72 13.19 -37.02
N ARG A 393 28.37 14.09 -36.10
CA ARG A 393 28.68 15.53 -36.21
C ARG A 393 30.16 15.85 -35.94
N ARG A 394 30.95 14.98 -35.30
CA ARG A 394 32.37 15.20 -34.99
C ARG A 394 33.18 13.88 -34.97
N PRO A 395 33.37 13.20 -36.12
CA PRO A 395 34.10 11.93 -36.21
C PRO A 395 35.57 12.03 -35.76
N TRP A 396 36.16 13.23 -35.76
CA TRP A 396 37.56 13.44 -35.38
C TRP A 396 37.81 13.43 -33.86
N ARG A 397 36.80 13.75 -33.02
CA ARG A 397 36.95 13.71 -31.55
C ARG A 397 36.88 12.30 -30.98
N SER A 398 36.11 11.40 -31.59
CA SER A 398 36.05 9.99 -31.18
C SER A 398 37.36 9.26 -31.48
N VAL A 399 37.99 9.56 -32.63
CA VAL A 399 39.34 9.07 -32.95
C VAL A 399 40.37 9.65 -31.98
N GLN A 400 40.33 10.96 -31.69
CA GLN A 400 41.21 11.53 -30.65
C GLN A 400 40.99 10.87 -29.27
N SER A 401 39.77 10.58 -28.83
CA SER A 401 39.54 9.91 -27.54
C SER A 401 40.05 8.46 -27.50
N LEU A 402 40.06 7.77 -28.65
CA LEU A 402 40.66 6.45 -28.82
C LEU A 402 42.19 6.47 -28.75
N PHE A 403 42.82 7.61 -29.09
CA PHE A 403 44.28 7.78 -29.11
C PHE A 403 44.86 8.59 -27.92
N LEU A 404 44.10 9.50 -27.30
CA LEU A 404 44.56 10.46 -26.29
C LEU A 404 44.02 10.22 -24.87
N GLY A 405 43.38 9.08 -24.61
CA GLY A 405 43.22 8.60 -23.23
C GLY A 405 42.42 9.51 -22.28
N ALA A 406 41.48 10.33 -22.79
CA ALA A 406 40.47 10.95 -21.94
C ALA A 406 39.43 9.89 -21.55
N GLY A 407 39.87 8.90 -20.79
CA GLY A 407 39.02 7.85 -20.26
C GLY A 407 38.11 8.38 -19.16
N PRO A 408 37.06 7.64 -18.80
CA PRO A 408 36.29 7.92 -17.60
C PRO A 408 37.24 8.06 -16.40
N SER A 409 36.85 8.88 -15.42
CA SER A 409 37.59 8.96 -14.15
C SER A 409 37.74 7.55 -13.57
N ASP A 410 38.80 7.27 -12.80
CA ASP A 410 39.02 5.93 -12.24
C ASP A 410 37.81 5.41 -11.44
N ARG A 411 37.06 6.33 -10.80
CA ARG A 411 35.80 6.01 -10.11
C ARG A 411 34.70 5.55 -11.06
N ASP A 412 34.55 6.21 -12.21
CA ASP A 412 33.58 5.81 -13.23
C ASP A 412 33.93 4.46 -13.85
N ARG A 413 35.23 4.18 -14.05
CA ARG A 413 35.71 2.87 -14.55
C ARG A 413 35.35 1.73 -13.60
N VAL A 414 35.57 1.92 -12.29
CA VAL A 414 35.21 0.91 -11.28
C VAL A 414 33.70 0.66 -11.26
N ASN A 415 32.87 1.71 -11.32
CA ASN A 415 31.42 1.55 -11.36
C ASN A 415 30.95 0.84 -12.63
N LEU A 416 31.50 1.18 -13.80
CA LEU A 416 31.21 0.52 -15.07
C LEU A 416 31.60 -0.96 -15.04
N PHE A 417 32.76 -1.28 -14.45
CA PHE A 417 33.19 -2.66 -14.27
C PHE A 417 32.21 -3.44 -13.37
N LEU A 418 31.80 -2.87 -12.23
CA LEU A 418 30.83 -3.49 -11.34
C LEU A 418 29.47 -3.70 -12.02
N ASP A 419 29.01 -2.73 -12.80
CA ASP A 419 27.76 -2.86 -13.58
C ASP A 419 27.88 -3.91 -14.68
N SER A 420 29.05 -4.06 -15.31
CA SER A 420 29.29 -5.11 -16.30
C SER A 420 29.19 -6.52 -15.68
N GLU A 421 29.75 -6.69 -14.49
CA GLU A 421 29.67 -7.94 -13.71
C GLU A 421 28.25 -8.22 -13.23
N LEU A 422 27.54 -7.20 -12.74
CA LEU A 422 26.13 -7.26 -12.39
C LEU A 422 25.28 -7.74 -13.57
N MET A 423 25.44 -7.12 -14.73
CA MET A 423 24.65 -7.45 -15.92
C MET A 423 25.00 -8.81 -16.51
N ARG A 424 26.26 -9.25 -16.39
CA ARG A 424 26.68 -10.62 -16.74
C ARG A 424 25.94 -11.64 -15.89
N GLU A 425 25.89 -11.42 -14.58
CA GLU A 425 25.21 -12.31 -13.65
C GLU A 425 23.68 -12.28 -13.85
N LEU A 426 23.10 -11.10 -14.05
CA LEU A 426 21.68 -10.98 -14.39
C LEU A 426 21.34 -11.71 -15.70
N HIS A 427 22.20 -11.62 -16.72
CA HIS A 427 22.00 -12.35 -17.98
C HIS A 427 21.99 -13.87 -17.77
N ARG A 428 22.90 -14.38 -16.93
CA ARG A 428 22.96 -15.80 -16.55
C ARG A 428 21.64 -16.22 -15.88
N LEU A 429 21.23 -15.50 -14.84
CA LEU A 429 20.02 -15.79 -14.07
C LEU A 429 18.75 -15.72 -14.94
N VAL A 430 18.59 -14.68 -15.76
CA VAL A 430 17.41 -14.51 -16.63
C VAL A 430 17.32 -15.62 -17.70
N LYS A 431 18.46 -16.21 -18.10
CA LYS A 431 18.50 -17.37 -19.00
C LYS A 431 18.13 -18.68 -18.27
N GLU A 432 18.62 -18.87 -17.06
CA GLU A 432 18.34 -20.06 -16.22
C GLU A 432 16.88 -20.10 -15.75
N HIS A 433 16.34 -18.95 -15.34
CA HIS A 433 15.00 -18.81 -14.76
C HIS A 433 13.90 -18.46 -15.80
N GLY A 434 14.08 -18.90 -17.04
CA GLY A 434 12.99 -18.94 -18.04
C GLY A 434 12.36 -17.60 -18.43
N ALA A 435 13.11 -16.50 -18.44
CA ALA A 435 12.54 -15.20 -18.81
C ALA A 435 12.12 -15.13 -20.29
N PRO A 436 11.17 -14.25 -20.65
CA PRO A 436 10.78 -14.05 -22.05
C PRO A 436 11.95 -13.69 -22.96
N GLY A 437 11.86 -14.09 -24.24
CA GLY A 437 12.93 -13.86 -25.23
C GLY A 437 13.34 -12.38 -25.35
N ALA A 438 12.36 -11.47 -25.34
CA ALA A 438 12.60 -10.03 -25.39
C ALA A 438 13.45 -9.54 -24.20
N SER A 439 13.14 -10.00 -22.99
CA SER A 439 13.83 -9.63 -21.76
C SER A 439 15.25 -10.21 -21.72
N ARG A 440 15.42 -11.50 -22.09
CA ARG A 440 16.75 -12.14 -22.26
C ARG A 440 17.64 -11.37 -23.24
N THR A 441 17.10 -11.05 -24.41
CA THR A 441 17.82 -10.33 -25.45
C THR A 441 18.21 -8.94 -24.97
N LYS A 442 17.28 -8.18 -24.36
CA LYS A 442 17.57 -6.83 -23.83
C LYS A 442 18.65 -6.83 -22.76
N VAL A 443 18.57 -7.75 -21.79
CA VAL A 443 19.58 -7.90 -20.73
C VAL A 443 20.94 -8.28 -21.33
N GLY A 444 20.96 -9.19 -22.30
CA GLY A 444 22.19 -9.53 -23.05
C GLY A 444 22.81 -8.35 -23.78
N TRP A 445 21.99 -7.50 -24.40
CA TRP A 445 22.47 -6.26 -25.04
C TRP A 445 23.13 -5.31 -24.06
N CYS A 446 22.49 -5.09 -22.92
CA CYS A 446 23.02 -4.22 -21.88
C CYS A 446 24.35 -4.77 -21.31
N ALA A 447 24.42 -6.08 -21.02
CA ALA A 447 25.65 -6.74 -20.58
C ALA A 447 26.78 -6.60 -21.62
N TYR A 448 26.46 -6.81 -22.89
CA TYR A 448 27.39 -6.67 -24.00
C TYR A 448 27.94 -5.24 -24.14
N ARG A 449 27.07 -4.22 -24.05
CA ARG A 449 27.48 -2.81 -24.14
C ARG A 449 28.41 -2.43 -23.00
N LEU A 450 28.10 -2.84 -21.78
CA LEU A 450 28.95 -2.57 -20.62
C LEU A 450 30.30 -3.27 -20.77
N ARG A 451 30.32 -4.54 -21.22
CA ARG A 451 31.57 -5.26 -21.51
C ARG A 451 32.42 -4.52 -22.54
N HIS A 452 31.83 -4.07 -23.64
CA HIS A 452 32.55 -3.31 -24.68
C HIS A 452 33.16 -2.02 -24.13
N ALA A 453 32.44 -1.32 -23.24
CA ALA A 453 32.93 -0.11 -22.58
C ALA A 453 34.05 -0.38 -21.55
N THR A 454 34.04 -1.54 -20.89
CA THR A 454 35.02 -1.91 -19.86
C THR A 454 36.23 -2.67 -20.39
N THR A 455 36.15 -3.28 -21.57
CA THR A 455 37.25 -4.05 -22.17
C THR A 455 38.44 -3.16 -22.54
N GLU A 456 39.62 -3.43 -21.98
CA GLU A 456 40.87 -2.73 -22.30
C GLU A 456 41.63 -3.35 -23.48
N GLY A 457 41.41 -4.64 -23.77
CA GLY A 457 42.08 -5.36 -24.84
C GLY A 457 41.65 -4.91 -26.24
N ARG A 458 42.62 -4.51 -27.09
CA ARG A 458 42.35 -4.07 -28.47
C ARG A 458 41.69 -5.13 -29.34
N VAL A 459 42.13 -6.38 -29.21
CA VAL A 459 41.60 -7.53 -29.98
C VAL A 459 40.16 -7.84 -29.59
N GLU A 460 39.89 -7.92 -28.28
CA GLU A 460 38.53 -8.15 -27.78
C GLU A 460 37.60 -6.99 -28.16
N ARG A 461 38.07 -5.74 -28.08
CA ARG A 461 37.31 -4.56 -28.50
C ARG A 461 37.00 -4.58 -30.00
N LEU A 462 37.94 -5.01 -30.84
CA LEU A 462 37.71 -5.17 -32.29
C LEU A 462 36.69 -6.29 -32.58
N ALA A 463 36.81 -7.44 -31.92
CA ALA A 463 35.85 -8.54 -32.05
C ALA A 463 34.43 -8.12 -31.64
N LEU A 464 34.30 -7.41 -30.52
CA LEU A 464 33.04 -6.81 -30.06
C LEU A 464 32.55 -5.67 -30.98
N THR A 465 33.43 -5.02 -31.74
CA THR A 465 32.99 -4.03 -32.74
C THR A 465 32.45 -4.75 -33.99
N GLY A 466 33.11 -5.84 -34.41
CA GLY A 466 32.64 -6.71 -35.49
C GLY A 466 31.29 -7.35 -35.20
N TYR A 467 31.11 -7.94 -34.00
CA TYR A 467 29.84 -8.56 -33.62
C TYR A 467 28.68 -7.55 -33.56
N ARG A 468 28.98 -6.29 -33.21
CA ARG A 468 27.99 -5.19 -33.19
C ARG A 468 27.59 -4.72 -34.59
N THR A 469 28.51 -4.71 -35.54
CA THR A 469 28.27 -4.30 -36.93
C THR A 469 27.53 -5.38 -37.72
N LEU A 470 27.82 -6.67 -37.47
CA LEU A 470 27.16 -7.81 -38.11
C LEU A 470 25.68 -8.01 -37.72
N GLY A 471 25.19 -7.21 -36.77
CA GLY A 471 23.76 -6.92 -36.72
C GLY A 471 22.95 -7.53 -35.60
N TYR A 472 23.62 -7.94 -34.53
CA TYR A 472 22.89 -8.44 -33.38
C TYR A 472 22.17 -7.33 -32.58
N GLY A 473 22.42 -6.03 -32.80
CA GLY A 473 21.87 -4.93 -31.97
C GLY A 473 20.34 -4.70 -32.01
N GLU A 474 19.81 -3.99 -31.00
CA GLU A 474 18.38 -3.59 -30.86
C GLU A 474 17.74 -2.83 -32.04
N ARG A 475 18.54 -2.39 -33.02
CA ARG A 475 18.05 -1.62 -34.18
C ARG A 475 18.58 -2.27 -35.46
N PRO A 476 17.77 -2.37 -36.52
CA PRO A 476 18.16 -2.99 -37.79
C PRO A 476 19.13 -2.13 -38.61
N LEU A 477 19.31 -0.85 -38.29
CA LEU A 477 20.08 0.08 -39.12
C LEU A 477 21.59 -0.27 -39.21
N PRO A 478 22.31 -0.60 -38.11
CA PRO A 478 23.74 -0.88 -38.17
C PRO A 478 24.06 -2.18 -38.92
N SER A 479 23.20 -3.20 -38.78
CA SER A 479 23.31 -4.44 -39.54
C SER A 479 23.17 -4.15 -41.03
N LEU A 480 22.11 -3.43 -41.40
CA LEU A 480 21.82 -3.07 -42.77
C LEU A 480 22.95 -2.25 -43.40
N VAL A 481 23.50 -1.27 -42.69
CA VAL A 481 24.65 -0.48 -43.19
C VAL A 481 25.89 -1.35 -43.37
N THR A 482 26.16 -2.27 -42.45
CA THR A 482 27.33 -3.15 -42.52
C THR A 482 27.20 -4.13 -43.68
N TRP A 483 26.04 -4.76 -43.84
CA TRP A 483 25.74 -5.65 -44.95
C TRP A 483 25.75 -4.90 -46.29
N LEU A 484 25.25 -3.66 -46.34
CA LEU A 484 25.30 -2.82 -47.54
C LEU A 484 26.74 -2.43 -47.90
N ALA A 485 27.55 -2.03 -46.92
CA ALA A 485 28.98 -1.75 -47.12
C ALA A 485 29.75 -2.99 -47.59
N LEU A 486 29.49 -4.15 -46.99
CA LEU A 486 30.09 -5.42 -47.39
C LEU A 486 29.67 -5.82 -48.81
N SER A 487 28.40 -5.59 -49.17
CA SER A 487 27.87 -5.84 -50.51
C SER A 487 28.51 -4.91 -51.55
N MET A 488 28.68 -3.63 -51.22
CA MET A 488 29.40 -2.67 -52.08
C MET A 488 30.87 -3.03 -52.24
N LEU A 489 31.53 -3.48 -51.17
CA LEU A 489 32.93 -3.89 -51.21
C LEU A 489 33.11 -5.16 -52.06
N MET A 490 32.24 -6.16 -51.88
CA MET A 490 32.22 -7.36 -52.72
C MET A 490 31.95 -7.01 -54.18
N ALA A 491 30.99 -6.12 -54.46
CA ALA A 491 30.74 -5.64 -55.82
C ALA A 491 31.97 -4.96 -56.42
N GLY A 492 32.67 -4.10 -55.66
CA GLY A 492 33.91 -3.46 -56.09
C GLY A 492 35.04 -4.45 -56.37
N VAL A 493 35.18 -5.50 -55.54
CA VAL A 493 36.15 -6.58 -55.75
C VAL A 493 35.82 -7.36 -57.01
N ILE A 494 34.55 -7.74 -57.21
CA ILE A 494 34.10 -8.47 -58.42
C ILE A 494 34.37 -7.63 -59.69
N LEU A 495 34.07 -6.33 -59.65
CA LEU A 495 34.33 -5.41 -60.77
C LEU A 495 35.82 -5.17 -61.03
N GLY A 496 36.67 -5.30 -59.99
CA GLY A 496 38.12 -5.16 -60.09
C GLY A 496 38.84 -6.41 -60.61
N PHE A 497 38.32 -7.61 -60.32
CA PHE A 497 38.88 -8.87 -60.82
C PHE A 497 38.42 -9.23 -62.23
N ASP A 498 37.30 -8.68 -62.70
CA ASP A 498 36.82 -8.91 -64.06
C ASP A 498 36.39 -7.59 -64.76
N PRO A 499 37.31 -6.94 -65.49
CA PRO A 499 37.00 -5.68 -66.19
C PRO A 499 35.97 -5.87 -67.32
N ALA A 500 35.68 -7.10 -67.76
CA ALA A 500 34.63 -7.38 -68.75
C ALA A 500 33.22 -7.25 -68.14
N LEU A 501 33.04 -7.66 -66.87
CA LEU A 501 31.80 -7.52 -66.12
C LEU A 501 31.46 -6.06 -65.78
N SER A 502 32.47 -5.18 -65.62
CA SER A 502 32.23 -3.75 -65.41
C SER A 502 31.63 -3.05 -66.62
N LYS A 503 32.00 -3.46 -67.84
CA LYS A 503 31.43 -2.93 -69.09
C LYS A 503 30.03 -3.48 -69.35
N MET A 504 29.78 -4.77 -69.13
CA MET A 504 28.44 -5.35 -69.27
C MET A 504 27.49 -4.79 -68.21
N GLY A 505 27.84 -4.81 -66.92
CA GLY A 505 26.94 -4.36 -65.85
C GLY A 505 26.54 -2.88 -65.97
N PHE A 506 27.46 -2.01 -66.39
CA PHE A 506 27.16 -0.58 -66.61
C PHE A 506 26.30 -0.35 -67.86
N GLN A 507 26.52 -1.12 -68.95
CA GLN A 507 25.67 -1.07 -70.14
C GLN A 507 24.27 -1.66 -69.88
N THR A 508 24.16 -2.75 -69.13
CA THR A 508 22.86 -3.34 -68.79
C THR A 508 22.08 -2.42 -67.86
N PHE A 509 22.72 -1.85 -66.84
CA PHE A 509 22.10 -0.87 -65.94
C PHE A 509 21.67 0.40 -66.68
N LEU A 510 22.51 0.95 -67.57
CA LEU A 510 22.12 2.09 -68.42
C LEU A 510 20.97 1.71 -69.37
N SER A 511 21.00 0.53 -69.99
CA SER A 511 19.94 0.10 -70.91
C SER A 511 18.61 -0.12 -70.20
N GLU A 512 18.59 -0.73 -69.01
CA GLU A 512 17.35 -0.96 -68.25
C GLU A 512 16.82 0.31 -67.59
N THR A 513 17.71 1.22 -67.15
CA THR A 513 17.31 2.49 -66.53
C THR A 513 16.85 3.50 -67.58
N LEU A 514 17.45 3.52 -68.77
CA LEU A 514 17.01 4.37 -69.90
C LEU A 514 15.78 3.80 -70.63
N CYS A 515 15.62 2.47 -70.71
CA CYS A 515 14.41 1.88 -71.34
C CYS A 515 13.17 1.90 -70.43
N ARG A 516 13.30 2.24 -69.14
CA ARG A 516 12.17 2.39 -68.21
C ARG A 516 11.72 3.83 -67.97
N VAL A 517 12.25 4.80 -68.72
CA VAL A 517 11.66 6.13 -68.80
C VAL A 517 10.81 6.19 -70.09
N PRO A 518 9.50 5.87 -70.03
CA PRO A 518 8.62 6.15 -71.15
C PRO A 518 8.47 7.67 -71.28
N GLY A 519 9.08 8.27 -72.31
CA GLY A 519 8.73 9.65 -72.71
C GLY A 519 9.86 10.60 -73.11
N SER A 520 11.04 10.16 -73.54
CA SER A 520 12.08 11.10 -74.02
C SER A 520 12.74 10.71 -75.35
N VAL A 521 11.93 10.40 -76.36
CA VAL A 521 12.40 10.29 -77.77
C VAL A 521 11.80 11.38 -78.67
N GLU A 522 10.98 12.30 -78.15
CA GLU A 522 10.42 13.41 -78.95
C GLU A 522 11.15 14.75 -78.83
N ALA A 523 12.27 14.82 -78.11
CA ALA A 523 13.05 16.06 -77.99
C ALA A 523 14.48 15.86 -78.49
N LEU A 524 14.63 15.63 -79.80
CA LEU A 524 15.86 15.87 -80.58
C LEU A 524 15.50 15.80 -82.08
N ASN A 525 14.70 16.77 -82.51
CA ASN A 525 14.82 17.41 -83.82
C ASN A 525 15.26 18.85 -83.59
#